data_AF-A0A4P0YC80-F1
#
_entry.id   AF-A0A4P0YC80-F1
#
_cell.length_a   1.000
_cell.length_b   1.000
_cell.length_c   1.000
_cell.angle_alpha   90.00
_cell.angle_beta   90.00
_cell.angle_gamma   90.00
#
_symmetry.space_group_name_H-M   'P 1'
#
loop_
_entity.id
_entity.type
_entity.pdbx_description
1 polymer ?
#
loop_
_entity_poly.entity_id
_entity_poly.type
_entity_poly.pdbx_seq_one_letter_code
_entity_poly.pdbx_strand_id
1 'polypeptide(L)'
;MLTDEPCVVRFANPQEGSVIFDDQIRGPIEFSNQELDDSDHSPYRWSPTYNFCVVVDDWDMAITHVIRGEDHITTRRAQINILKALNAPVPVYAHVSMINGDDGKNFPSATAQ
;
A
#
# COMPACT_ATOMS: atom_id res chain seq x y z
N MET A 1 -30.64 0.59 -10.34
CA MET A 1 -30.37 0.44 -11.79
C MET A 1 -28.98 0.98 -12.01
N LEU A 2 -28.00 0.12 -12.26
CA LEU A 2 -26.70 0.56 -12.78
C LEU A 2 -26.94 0.89 -14.26
N THR A 3 -26.67 2.13 -14.67
CA THR A 3 -26.72 2.54 -16.08
C THR A 3 -25.54 1.89 -16.82
N ASP A 4 -25.71 1.61 -18.11
CA ASP A 4 -24.68 0.99 -18.98
C ASP A 4 -23.54 1.98 -19.35
N GLU A 5 -23.34 3.01 -18.51
CA GLU A 5 -22.32 4.03 -18.69
C GLU A 5 -21.00 3.55 -18.06
N PRO A 6 -19.84 3.89 -18.64
CA PRO A 6 -18.55 3.53 -18.06
C PRO A 6 -18.39 4.14 -16.66
N CYS A 7 -18.43 3.31 -15.63
CA CYS A 7 -18.22 3.72 -14.24
C CYS A 7 -17.01 2.99 -13.63
N VAL A 8 -16.35 3.63 -12.68
CA VAL A 8 -15.26 3.03 -11.89
C VAL A 8 -15.69 2.90 -10.44
N VAL A 9 -15.32 1.78 -9.81
CA VAL A 9 -15.46 1.59 -8.37
C VAL A 9 -14.20 2.10 -7.69
N ARG A 10 -14.36 2.96 -6.70
CA ARG A 10 -13.25 3.51 -5.89
C ARG A 10 -13.44 3.14 -4.43
N PHE A 11 -12.32 2.97 -3.73
CA PHE A 11 -12.35 2.78 -2.29
C PHE A 11 -12.60 4.12 -1.61
N ALA A 12 -13.63 4.18 -0.76
CA ALA A 12 -13.93 5.38 0.03
C ALA A 12 -12.96 5.48 1.21
N ASN A 13 -11.76 6.01 0.97
CA ASN A 13 -10.76 6.18 2.00
C ASN A 13 -11.25 7.15 3.10
N PRO A 14 -11.00 6.89 4.40
CA PRO A 14 -11.27 7.85 5.44
C PRO A 14 -10.53 9.17 5.17
N GLN A 15 -11.20 10.30 5.39
CA GLN A 15 -10.64 11.64 5.11
C GLN A 15 -9.94 12.25 6.33
N GLU A 16 -10.22 11.72 7.52
CA GLU A 16 -9.69 12.20 8.80
C GLU A 16 -8.97 11.07 9.54
N GLY A 17 -8.15 11.44 10.53
CA GLY A 17 -7.34 10.50 11.32
C GLY A 17 -6.04 10.09 10.62
N SER A 18 -5.39 9.07 11.18
CA SER A 18 -4.11 8.58 10.67
C SER A 18 -4.06 7.05 10.59
N VAL A 19 -3.23 6.57 9.65
CA VAL A 19 -2.82 5.19 9.56
C VAL A 19 -1.53 5.03 10.31
N ILE A 20 -1.58 4.31 11.42
CA ILE A 20 -0.42 3.98 12.24
C ILE A 20 -0.17 2.47 12.13
N PHE A 21 1.07 2.09 11.87
CA PHE A 21 1.53 0.70 11.98
C PHE A 21 2.97 0.66 12.49
N ASP A 22 3.31 -0.43 13.18
CA ASP A 22 4.65 -0.66 13.69
C ASP A 22 5.45 -1.53 12.71
N ASP A 23 6.45 -0.92 12.07
CA ASP A 23 7.35 -1.64 11.19
C ASP A 23 8.50 -2.26 11.98
N GLN A 24 8.75 -3.56 11.79
CA GLN A 24 9.77 -4.28 12.56
C GLN A 24 11.21 -3.81 12.27
N ILE A 25 11.45 -3.04 11.21
CA ILE A 25 12.77 -2.50 10.86
C ILE A 25 12.81 -0.98 11.11
N ARG A 26 11.78 -0.25 10.71
CA ARG A 26 11.73 1.22 10.76
C ARG A 26 11.11 1.78 12.05
N GLY A 27 10.45 0.93 12.84
CA GLY A 27 9.68 1.33 14.02
C GLY A 27 8.30 1.89 13.67
N PRO A 28 7.69 2.69 14.56
CA PRO A 28 6.34 3.21 14.35
C PRO A 28 6.31 4.20 13.18
N ILE A 29 5.40 3.95 12.24
CA ILE A 29 5.15 4.82 11.10
C ILE A 29 3.71 5.33 11.18
N GLU A 30 3.54 6.64 11.03
CA GLU A 30 2.24 7.32 11.03
C GLU A 30 2.08 8.13 9.74
N PHE A 31 0.89 8.00 9.13
CA PHE A 31 0.50 8.79 7.95
C PHE A 31 -0.88 9.41 8.15
N SER A 32 -0.99 10.69 7.81
CA SER A 32 -2.29 11.37 7.79
C SER A 32 -3.15 10.82 6.66
N ASN A 33 -4.43 10.54 6.94
CA ASN A 33 -5.38 10.14 5.91
C ASN A 33 -5.62 11.24 4.86
N GLN A 34 -5.34 12.50 5.18
CA GLN A 34 -5.41 13.62 4.24
C GLN A 34 -4.35 13.52 3.13
N GLU A 35 -3.24 12.83 3.38
CA GLU A 35 -2.20 12.58 2.36
C GLU A 35 -2.57 11.44 1.41
N LEU A 36 -3.60 10.67 1.75
CA LEU A 36 -4.09 9.53 0.98
C LEU A 36 -5.29 9.89 0.10
N ASP A 37 -5.63 11.18 0.00
CA ASP A 37 -6.80 11.61 -0.74
C ASP A 37 -6.69 11.24 -2.21
N ASP A 38 -7.75 10.63 -2.73
CA ASP A 38 -7.87 10.03 -4.07
C ASP A 38 -8.17 11.13 -5.13
N SER A 39 -7.78 12.38 -4.82
CA SER A 39 -8.14 13.60 -5.55
C SER A 39 -7.42 13.76 -6.89
N ASP A 40 -6.63 12.77 -7.31
CA ASP A 40 -5.96 12.84 -8.59
C ASP A 40 -6.98 12.51 -9.70
N HIS A 41 -7.36 13.54 -10.46
CA HIS A 41 -8.16 13.48 -11.68
C HIS A 41 -7.49 12.64 -12.81
N SER A 42 -6.47 11.84 -12.48
CA SER A 42 -5.70 11.04 -13.40
C SER A 42 -6.25 9.61 -13.48
N PRO A 43 -6.78 9.18 -14.63
CA PRO A 43 -7.29 7.81 -14.82
C PRO A 43 -6.23 6.70 -14.76
N TYR A 44 -4.95 7.02 -14.50
CA TYR A 44 -3.83 6.12 -14.77
C TYR A 44 -2.80 5.90 -13.65
N ARG A 45 -2.93 6.47 -12.44
CA ARG A 45 -1.82 6.39 -11.45
C ARG A 45 -2.10 5.73 -10.12
N TRP A 46 -3.35 5.42 -9.80
CA TRP A 46 -3.68 4.55 -8.67
C TRP A 46 -4.72 3.57 -9.18
N SER A 47 -4.38 2.28 -9.22
CA SER A 47 -5.39 1.24 -9.42
C SER A 47 -5.81 0.77 -8.03
N PRO A 48 -6.98 1.20 -7.52
CA PRO A 48 -7.58 0.60 -6.32
C PRO A 48 -7.58 -0.92 -6.43
N THR A 49 -7.74 -1.44 -7.64
CA THR A 49 -7.70 -2.86 -7.97
C THR A 49 -6.39 -3.53 -7.55
N TYR A 50 -5.21 -2.91 -7.79
CA TYR A 50 -3.94 -3.51 -7.36
C TYR A 50 -3.85 -3.65 -5.83
N ASN A 51 -4.10 -2.55 -5.11
CA ASN A 51 -4.03 -2.57 -3.64
C ASN A 51 -5.10 -3.49 -3.03
N PHE A 52 -6.28 -3.53 -3.64
CA PHE A 52 -7.35 -4.43 -3.24
C PHE A 52 -6.98 -5.90 -3.45
N CYS A 53 -6.50 -6.28 -4.65
CA CYS A 53 -6.09 -7.65 -4.92
C CYS A 53 -4.98 -8.10 -3.96
N VAL A 54 -3.94 -7.28 -3.75
CA VAL A 54 -2.83 -7.63 -2.83
C VAL A 54 -3.36 -7.88 -1.41
N VAL A 55 -4.25 -7.01 -0.92
CA VAL A 55 -4.84 -7.16 0.42
C VAL A 55 -5.69 -8.42 0.54
N VAL A 56 -6.53 -8.68 -0.46
CA VAL A 56 -7.41 -9.85 -0.46
C VAL A 56 -6.59 -11.13 -0.56
N ASP A 57 -5.58 -11.17 -1.43
CA ASP A 57 -4.70 -12.33 -1.58
C ASP A 57 -3.90 -12.60 -0.29
N ASP A 58 -3.30 -11.56 0.31
CA ASP A 58 -2.56 -11.70 1.57
C ASP A 58 -3.47 -12.20 2.71
N TRP A 59 -4.73 -11.74 2.74
CA TRP A 59 -5.70 -12.19 3.73
C TRP A 59 -6.15 -13.65 3.49
N ASP A 60 -6.52 -13.99 2.26
CA ASP A 60 -6.97 -15.34 1.87
C ASP A 60 -5.86 -16.39 2.07
N MET A 61 -4.61 -16.02 1.79
CA MET A 61 -3.44 -16.86 2.03
C MET A 61 -2.98 -16.87 3.50
N ALA A 62 -3.68 -16.18 4.39
CA ALA A 62 -3.37 -16.08 5.82
C ALA A 62 -1.92 -15.62 6.09
N ILE A 63 -1.43 -14.66 5.31
CA ILE A 63 -0.08 -14.11 5.48
C ILE A 63 0.00 -13.40 6.83
N THR A 64 1.01 -13.77 7.62
CA THR A 64 1.24 -13.19 8.96
C THR A 64 2.32 -12.12 8.96
N HIS A 65 3.28 -12.19 8.04
CA HIS A 65 4.42 -11.27 7.94
C HIS A 65 4.65 -10.88 6.48
N VAL A 66 4.70 -9.58 6.20
CA VAL A 66 4.98 -9.03 4.87
C VAL A 66 6.27 -8.23 4.92
N ILE A 67 7.32 -8.81 4.35
CA ILE A 67 8.68 -8.27 4.28
C ILE A 67 8.95 -7.82 2.84
N ARG A 68 9.14 -6.52 2.60
CA ARG A 68 9.35 -5.94 1.25
C ARG A 68 10.32 -4.75 1.29
N GLY A 69 10.71 -4.24 0.12
CA GLY A 69 11.49 -3.01 0.02
C GLY A 69 10.74 -1.78 0.54
N GLU A 70 11.47 -0.77 1.01
CA GLU A 70 10.92 0.48 1.56
C GLU A 70 10.11 1.32 0.55
N ASP A 71 10.33 1.09 -0.75
CA ASP A 71 9.55 1.69 -1.83
C ASP A 71 8.05 1.36 -1.73
N HIS A 72 7.70 0.24 -1.08
CA HIS A 72 6.33 -0.18 -0.82
C HIS A 72 5.67 0.44 0.43
N ILE A 73 6.35 1.35 1.16
CA ILE A 73 5.75 2.02 2.33
C ILE A 73 4.53 2.86 1.91
N THR A 74 4.60 3.51 0.75
CA THR A 74 3.54 4.41 0.24
C THR A 74 2.25 3.68 -0.09
N THR A 75 2.33 2.54 -0.78
CA THR A 75 1.16 1.74 -1.17
C THR A 75 0.52 1.06 0.04
N ARG A 76 1.32 0.69 1.04
CA ARG A 76 0.84 0.04 2.27
C ARG A 76 -0.15 0.89 3.07
N ARG A 77 -0.03 2.21 3.01
CA ARG A 77 -0.94 3.13 3.70
C ARG A 77 -2.40 2.87 3.31
N ALA A 78 -2.66 2.77 2.01
CA ALA A 78 -3.98 2.48 1.46
C ALA A 78 -4.40 1.02 1.77
N GLN A 79 -3.48 0.06 1.68
CA GLN A 79 -3.75 -1.35 1.95
C GLN A 79 -4.23 -1.58 3.40
N ILE A 80 -3.63 -0.90 4.38
CA ILE A 80 -4.05 -0.99 5.78
C ILE A 80 -5.47 -0.44 5.96
N ASN A 81 -5.85 0.64 5.28
CA ASN A 81 -7.22 1.15 5.35
C ASN A 81 -8.23 0.17 4.73
N ILE A 82 -7.88 -0.50 3.65
CA ILE A 82 -8.70 -1.56 3.04
C ILE A 82 -8.84 -2.74 4.01
N LEU A 83 -7.74 -3.23 4.62
CA LEU A 83 -7.78 -4.30 5.62
C LEU A 83 -8.69 -3.94 6.81
N LYS A 84 -8.56 -2.71 7.33
CA LYS A 84 -9.43 -2.20 8.41
C LYS A 84 -10.90 -2.16 7.98
N ALA A 85 -11.20 -1.71 6.77
CA ALA A 85 -12.56 -1.66 6.25
C ALA A 85 -13.17 -3.06 6.03
N LEU A 86 -12.35 -4.04 5.66
CA LEU A 86 -12.73 -5.45 5.57
C LEU A 86 -12.79 -6.15 6.94
N ASN A 87 -12.42 -5.44 8.01
CA ASN A 87 -12.31 -5.99 9.37
C ASN A 87 -11.37 -7.22 9.45
N ALA A 88 -10.35 -7.22 8.58
CA ALA A 88 -9.35 -8.26 8.44
C ALA A 88 -8.15 -8.03 9.38
N PRO A 89 -7.43 -9.08 9.79
CA PRO A 89 -6.21 -8.93 10.58
C PRO A 89 -5.12 -8.22 9.77
N VAL A 90 -4.43 -7.27 10.40
CA VAL A 90 -3.28 -6.59 9.80
C VAL A 90 -2.02 -7.44 10.05
N PRO A 91 -1.28 -7.85 9.01
CA PRO A 91 -0.06 -8.63 9.19
C PRO A 91 1.06 -7.75 9.77
N VAL A 92 2.09 -8.40 10.30
CA VAL A 92 3.31 -7.73 10.74
C VAL A 92 4.09 -7.27 9.51
N TYR A 93 4.57 -6.03 9.54
CA TYR A 93 5.30 -5.44 8.42
C TYR A 93 6.77 -5.21 8.77
N ALA A 94 7.64 -5.44 7.78
CA ALA A 94 9.05 -5.09 7.85
C ALA A 94 9.51 -4.54 6.49
N HIS A 95 10.07 -3.33 6.47
CA HIS A 95 10.59 -2.73 5.24
C HIS A 95 12.10 -2.70 5.21
N VAL A 96 12.66 -3.45 4.27
CA VAL A 96 14.10 -3.48 4.05
C VAL A 96 14.51 -2.25 3.24
N SER A 97 15.56 -1.56 3.69
CA SER A 97 16.16 -0.47 2.92
C SER A 97 16.66 -0.99 1.57
N MET A 98 16.57 -0.16 0.54
CA MET A 98 17.17 -0.50 -0.74
C MET A 98 18.69 -0.60 -0.58
N ILE A 99 19.30 -1.59 -1.23
CA ILE A 99 20.76 -1.65 -1.36
C ILE A 99 21.14 -0.53 -2.32
N ASN A 100 21.86 0.47 -1.84
CA ASN A 100 22.43 1.51 -2.67
C ASN A 100 23.75 0.99 -3.26
N GLY A 101 24.00 1.24 -4.55
CA GLY A 101 25.34 1.02 -5.11
C GLY A 101 26.38 1.94 -4.46
N ASP A 102 27.67 1.65 -4.67
CA ASP A 102 28.79 2.46 -4.16
C ASP A 102 28.73 3.94 -4.61
N ASP A 103 27.91 4.27 -5.61
CA ASP A 103 27.66 5.60 -6.14
C ASP A 103 26.40 6.29 -5.56
N GLY A 104 25.74 5.67 -4.58
CA GLY A 104 24.52 6.18 -3.96
C GLY A 104 23.29 6.13 -4.86
N LYS A 105 23.37 5.47 -6.04
CA LYS A 105 22.23 5.30 -6.93
C LYS A 105 21.54 3.96 -6.67
N ASN A 106 20.21 3.98 -6.80
CA ASN A 106 19.39 2.79 -6.76
C ASN A 106 19.82 1.84 -7.90
N PHE A 107 20.05 0.56 -7.59
CA PHE A 107 20.21 -0.45 -8.65
C PHE A 107 18.88 -0.56 -9.42
N PRO A 108 18.86 -0.32 -10.75
CA PRO A 108 17.73 -0.73 -11.56
C PRO A 108 17.68 -2.27 -11.58
N SER A 109 16.48 -2.83 -11.60
CA SER A 109 16.16 -4.27 -11.43
C SER A 109 16.71 -5.23 -12.50
N ALA A 110 17.84 -4.93 -13.15
CA ALA A 110 18.39 -5.70 -14.26
C ALA A 110 19.92 -5.81 -14.26
N THR A 111 20.59 -5.77 -13.11
CA THR A 111 22.03 -6.09 -13.07
C THR A 111 22.41 -6.76 -11.76
N ALA A 112 22.06 -8.04 -11.66
CA ALA A 112 22.75 -8.99 -10.79
C ALA A 112 23.46 -9.99 -11.71
N GLN A 113 24.73 -9.71 -12.02
CA GLN A 113 25.75 -10.69 -12.38
C GLN A 113 27.02 -10.32 -11.62
#